data_AF-A0A327RDH2-F1
#
_entry.id   AF-A0A327RDH2-F1
#
_cell.length_a   1.000
_cell.length_b   1.000
_cell.length_c   1.000
_cell.angle_alpha   90.00
_cell.angle_beta   90.00
_cell.angle_gamma   90.00
#
_symmetry.space_group_name_H-M   'P 1'
#
loop_
_entity.id
_entity.type
_entity.pdbx_description
1 polymer ?
#
loop_
_entity_poly.entity_id
_entity_poly.type
_entity_poly.pdbx_seq_one_letter_code
_entity_poly.pdbx_strand_id
1 'polypeptide(L)'
;MLIAAILPLGLFLFPLWKITLEAPQYPTPLGMYIHINDFSDANPHDIKNINLMNHYVGMQYIPDAIPEFKIFPAGILITTLIGLIIAFKGNYKWFLAWFILMLVLSAAGMYDFYLWEHDYGHNLDPKAIMKFTNPDGTQMGFQPPLFGSKDILNFRAHSYPQLGALFLGLGIATGFIAYIVGKKNNRKLKIM
;
A
#
# COMPACT_ATOMS: atom_id res chain seq x y z
N MET A 1 -19.50 -12.55 4.91
CA MET A 1 -19.76 -11.11 4.73
C MET A 1 -19.36 -10.30 5.96
N LEU A 2 -19.83 -10.62 7.17
CA LEU A 2 -19.40 -9.90 8.39
C LEU A 2 -17.88 -9.88 8.57
N ILE A 3 -17.23 -11.05 8.45
CA ILE A 3 -15.76 -11.17 8.50
C ILE A 3 -15.10 -10.30 7.42
N ALA A 4 -15.65 -10.31 6.20
CA ALA A 4 -15.14 -9.54 5.08
C ALA A 4 -15.16 -8.03 5.35
N ALA A 5 -16.23 -7.52 5.98
CA ALA A 5 -16.40 -6.11 6.29
C ALA A 5 -15.50 -5.64 7.46
N ILE A 6 -15.22 -6.51 8.42
CA ILE A 6 -14.48 -6.17 9.65
C ILE A 6 -12.97 -6.31 9.47
N LEU A 7 -12.50 -7.33 8.75
CA LEU A 7 -11.05 -7.58 8.59
C LEU A 7 -10.24 -6.37 8.09
N PRO A 8 -10.71 -5.55 7.13
CA PRO A 8 -9.98 -4.36 6.69
C PRO A 8 -9.69 -3.34 7.81
N LEU A 9 -10.43 -3.37 8.93
CA LEU A 9 -10.12 -2.53 10.09
C LEU A 9 -8.76 -2.85 10.73
N GLY A 10 -8.16 -4.00 10.41
CA GLY A 10 -6.77 -4.31 10.78
C GLY A 10 -5.76 -3.28 10.32
N LEU A 11 -6.06 -2.49 9.27
CA LEU A 11 -5.23 -1.38 8.80
C LEU A 11 -5.05 -0.25 9.82
N PHE A 12 -5.94 -0.13 10.80
CA PHE A 12 -5.80 0.83 11.91
C PHE A 12 -4.89 0.33 13.02
N LEU A 13 -4.56 -0.97 13.05
CA LEU A 13 -3.76 -1.60 14.09
C LEU A 13 -2.35 -1.95 13.61
N PHE A 14 -2.22 -2.25 12.32
CA PHE A 14 -0.98 -2.76 11.75
C PHE A 14 -0.54 -1.92 10.55
N PRO A 15 0.77 -1.83 10.28
CA PRO A 15 1.28 -1.24 9.05
C PRO A 15 0.67 -1.91 7.82
N LEU A 16 0.43 -1.10 6.78
CA LEU A 16 0.04 -1.58 5.47
C LEU A 16 1.25 -2.15 4.72
N TRP A 17 2.36 -1.42 4.74
CA TRP A 17 3.55 -1.72 3.95
C TRP A 17 4.83 -1.40 4.73
N LYS A 18 5.96 -1.99 4.30
CA LYS A 18 7.29 -1.66 4.79
C LYS A 18 8.23 -1.47 3.62
N ILE A 19 8.99 -0.39 3.66
CA ILE A 19 10.12 -0.14 2.78
C ILE A 19 11.40 -0.23 3.62
N THR A 20 12.39 -0.97 3.13
CA THR A 20 13.71 -1.12 3.76
C THR A 20 14.80 -0.78 2.75
N LEU A 21 15.82 -0.03 3.16
CA LEU A 21 16.98 0.33 2.35
C LEU A 21 18.24 -0.21 3.02
N GLU A 22 18.92 -1.13 2.34
CA GLU A 22 20.23 -1.63 2.71
C GLU A 22 21.29 -0.81 1.98
N ALA A 23 22.07 -0.04 2.72
CA ALA A 23 23.11 0.83 2.16
C ALA A 23 24.44 0.56 2.86
N PRO A 24 25.58 0.50 2.14
CA PRO A 24 26.89 0.20 2.73
C PRO A 24 27.32 1.13 3.87
N GLN A 25 26.78 2.36 3.89
CA GLN A 25 27.09 3.38 4.88
C GLN A 25 26.35 3.17 6.21
N TYR A 26 25.30 2.35 6.23
CA TYR A 26 24.46 2.11 7.40
C TYR A 26 24.61 0.65 7.86
N PRO A 27 25.12 0.40 9.08
CA PRO A 27 25.31 -0.97 9.58
C PRO A 27 23.99 -1.69 9.84
N THR A 28 22.92 -0.93 10.11
CA THR A 28 21.55 -1.43 10.22
C THR A 28 20.75 -0.87 9.05
N PRO A 29 19.98 -1.71 8.32
CA PRO A 29 19.14 -1.22 7.24
C PRO A 29 18.16 -0.17 7.73
N LEU A 30 18.04 0.93 6.97
CA LEU A 30 17.04 1.96 7.23
C LEU A 30 15.67 1.44 6.81
N GLY A 31 14.60 1.80 7.50
CA GLY A 31 13.27 1.44 7.06
C GLY A 31 12.17 2.38 7.52
N MET A 32 11.06 2.30 6.81
CA MET A 32 9.83 3.01 7.15
C MET A 32 8.63 2.07 7.01
N TYR A 33 7.70 2.20 7.92
CA TYR A 33 6.37 1.62 7.83
C TYR A 33 5.41 2.65 7.24
N ILE A 34 4.58 2.17 6.31
CA ILE A 34 3.46 2.92 5.76
C ILE A 34 2.23 2.43 6.49
N HIS A 35 1.60 3.30 7.26
CA HIS A 35 0.30 3.08 7.88
C HIS A 35 -0.80 3.68 6.99
N ILE A 36 -2.05 3.36 7.28
CA ILE A 36 -3.19 3.91 6.52
C ILE A 36 -3.30 5.43 6.61
N ASN A 37 -2.69 6.04 7.63
CA ASN A 37 -2.83 7.44 7.98
C ASN A 37 -1.52 8.15 8.35
N ASP A 38 -0.38 7.45 8.26
CA ASP A 38 0.91 7.99 8.71
C ASP A 38 2.09 7.21 8.13
N PHE A 39 3.28 7.78 8.24
CA PHE A 39 4.54 7.07 8.11
C PHE A 39 5.19 6.91 9.48
N SER A 40 5.89 5.79 9.73
CA SER A 40 6.66 5.63 10.95
C SER A 40 8.03 5.01 10.70
N ASP A 41 8.97 5.38 11.55
CA ASP A 41 10.33 4.86 11.56
C ASP A 41 10.33 3.34 11.85
N ALA A 42 11.13 2.56 11.10
CA ALA A 42 11.40 1.17 11.48
C ALA A 42 12.42 1.10 12.63
N ASN A 43 13.41 1.99 12.62
CA ASN A 43 14.34 2.27 13.71
C ASN A 43 14.43 3.79 13.93
N PRO A 44 14.85 4.25 15.13
CA PRO A 44 14.87 5.67 15.45
C PRO A 44 15.62 6.53 14.42
N HIS A 45 14.95 7.54 13.87
CA HIS A 45 15.48 8.49 12.88
C HIS A 45 15.73 7.93 11.48
N ASP A 46 15.17 6.76 11.14
CA ASP A 46 15.32 6.17 9.82
C ASP A 46 14.78 7.09 8.71
N ILE A 47 13.55 7.62 8.82
CA ILE A 47 12.97 8.52 7.82
C ILE A 47 13.84 9.77 7.64
N LYS A 48 14.41 10.30 8.73
CA LYS A 48 15.34 11.44 8.67
C LYS A 48 16.61 11.08 7.88
N ASN A 49 17.18 9.90 8.11
CA ASN A 49 18.36 9.41 7.40
C ASN A 49 18.07 9.13 5.92
N ILE A 50 16.90 8.56 5.61
CA ILE A 50 16.43 8.36 4.24
C ILE A 50 16.29 9.71 3.54
N ASN A 51 15.68 10.69 4.20
CA ASN A 51 15.53 12.05 3.68
C ASN A 51 16.88 12.76 3.43
N LEU A 52 17.87 12.53 4.30
CA LEU A 52 19.23 13.02 4.07
C LEU A 52 19.84 12.38 2.81
N MET A 53 19.63 11.08 2.61
CA MET A 53 20.08 10.40 1.40
C MET A 53 19.38 10.92 0.15
N ASN A 54 18.05 11.09 0.20
CA ASN A 54 17.23 11.63 -0.89
C ASN A 54 17.74 13.01 -1.33
N HIS A 55 18.07 13.88 -0.38
CA HIS A 55 18.64 15.20 -0.66
C HIS A 55 19.91 15.15 -1.53
N TYR A 56 20.81 14.19 -1.29
CA TYR A 56 22.06 14.09 -2.04
C TYR A 56 21.86 13.64 -3.49
N VAL A 57 20.87 12.79 -3.75
CA VAL A 57 20.58 12.22 -5.09
C VAL A 57 19.43 12.94 -5.80
N GLY A 58 18.85 13.97 -5.18
CA GLY A 58 17.78 14.80 -5.75
C GLY A 58 16.38 14.23 -5.60
N MET A 59 16.19 13.13 -4.86
CA MET A 59 14.85 12.62 -4.56
C MET A 59 14.12 13.57 -3.60
N GLN A 60 12.79 13.58 -3.66
CA GLN A 60 11.97 14.36 -2.75
C GLN A 60 12.12 13.86 -1.30
N TYR A 61 11.85 14.75 -0.34
CA TYR A 61 11.70 14.36 1.05
C TYR A 61 10.40 13.55 1.21
N ILE A 62 10.43 12.50 2.01
CA ILE A 62 9.23 11.83 2.53
C ILE A 62 8.45 12.89 3.34
N PRO A 63 7.24 13.28 2.91
CA PRO A 63 6.46 14.27 3.62
C PRO A 63 5.91 13.69 4.93
N ASP A 64 5.70 14.55 5.92
CA ASP A 64 5.08 14.15 7.19
C ASP A 64 3.62 13.70 6.99
N ALA A 65 2.94 14.21 5.96
CA ALA A 65 1.58 13.80 5.63
C ALA A 65 1.30 13.95 4.13
N ILE A 66 0.49 13.03 3.61
CA ILE A 66 -0.07 13.07 2.26
C ILE A 66 -1.60 13.20 2.32
N PRO A 67 -2.27 13.79 1.31
CA PRO A 67 -3.73 13.89 1.27
C PRO A 67 -4.45 12.55 1.50
N GLU A 68 -3.86 11.47 1.00
CA GLU A 68 -4.38 10.11 1.05
C GLU A 68 -4.54 9.60 2.48
N PHE A 69 -3.74 10.10 3.44
CA PHE A 69 -3.86 9.75 4.86
C PHE A 69 -5.19 10.18 5.48
N LYS A 70 -5.95 11.08 4.83
CA LYS A 70 -7.33 11.40 5.21
C LYS A 70 -8.35 10.57 4.43
N ILE A 71 -8.04 10.23 3.18
CA ILE A 71 -8.94 9.53 2.27
C ILE A 71 -9.00 8.04 2.59
N PHE A 72 -7.86 7.38 2.80
CA PHE A 72 -7.81 5.93 3.03
C PHE A 72 -8.54 5.51 4.31
N PRO A 73 -8.34 6.16 5.48
CA PRO A 73 -9.08 5.79 6.69
C PRO A 73 -10.59 5.96 6.52
N ALA A 74 -11.03 7.08 5.92
CA ALA A 74 -12.43 7.32 5.64
C ALA A 74 -13.00 6.27 4.68
N GLY A 75 -12.26 5.92 3.62
CA GLY A 75 -12.64 4.89 2.65
C GLY A 75 -12.83 3.51 3.29
N ILE A 76 -11.94 3.11 4.19
CA ILE A 76 -12.07 1.85 4.93
C ILE A 76 -13.28 1.88 5.87
N LEU A 77 -13.48 2.95 6.64
CA LEU A 77 -14.65 3.06 7.53
C LEU A 77 -15.97 3.03 6.75
N ILE A 78 -16.07 3.77 5.65
CA ILE A 78 -17.27 3.80 4.80
C ILE A 78 -17.54 2.42 4.20
N THR A 79 -16.53 1.75 3.63
CA THR A 79 -16.72 0.43 3.02
C THR A 79 -17.00 -0.65 4.05
N THR A 80 -16.46 -0.55 5.27
CA THR A 80 -16.84 -1.41 6.40
C THR A 80 -18.32 -1.22 6.76
N LEU A 81 -18.81 0.02 6.92
CA LEU A 81 -20.22 0.28 7.21
C LEU A 81 -21.15 -0.26 6.12
N ILE A 82 -20.82 -0.01 4.85
CA ILE A 82 -21.55 -0.56 3.70
C ILE A 82 -21.54 -2.10 3.76
N GLY A 83 -20.38 -2.70 4.04
CA GLY A 83 -20.22 -4.15 4.14
C GLY A 83 -21.07 -4.78 5.24
N LEU A 84 -21.18 -4.12 6.40
CA LEU A 84 -22.04 -4.54 7.49
C LEU A 84 -23.52 -4.47 7.09
N ILE A 85 -23.97 -3.36 6.50
CA ILE A 85 -25.36 -3.21 6.01
C ILE A 85 -25.69 -4.31 4.99
N ILE A 86 -24.78 -4.58 4.06
CA ILE A 86 -24.91 -5.64 3.07
C ILE A 86 -24.99 -7.01 3.74
N ALA A 87 -24.18 -7.26 4.77
CA ALA A 87 -24.19 -8.52 5.53
C ALA A 87 -25.58 -8.78 6.15
N PHE A 88 -26.20 -7.78 6.76
CA PHE A 88 -27.54 -7.89 7.34
C PHE A 88 -28.64 -8.09 6.29
N LYS A 89 -28.52 -7.47 5.10
CA LYS A 89 -29.47 -7.70 3.99
C LYS A 89 -29.41 -9.11 3.41
N GLY A 90 -28.30 -9.84 3.59
CA GLY A 90 -28.18 -11.26 3.23
C GLY A 90 -28.22 -11.60 1.73
N ASN A 91 -28.25 -10.60 0.83
CA ASN A 91 -28.37 -10.84 -0.61
C ASN A 91 -26.99 -10.97 -1.27
N TYR A 92 -26.70 -12.18 -1.76
CA TYR A 92 -25.41 -12.57 -2.33
C TYR A 92 -24.94 -11.69 -3.49
N LYS A 93 -25.84 -11.07 -4.27
CA LYS A 93 -25.45 -10.15 -5.35
C LYS A 93 -24.72 -8.92 -4.80
N TRP A 94 -25.13 -8.44 -3.63
CA TRP A 94 -24.46 -7.32 -2.95
C TRP A 94 -23.11 -7.72 -2.36
N PHE A 95 -22.90 -8.99 -2.02
CA PHE A 95 -21.57 -9.48 -1.62
C PHE A 95 -20.58 -9.36 -2.77
N LEU A 96 -21.01 -9.68 -3.99
CA LEU A 96 -20.19 -9.50 -5.19
C LEU A 96 -19.93 -8.02 -5.49
N ALA A 97 -20.96 -7.16 -5.36
CA ALA A 97 -20.80 -5.72 -5.56
C ALA A 97 -19.78 -5.12 -4.59
N TRP A 98 -19.83 -5.50 -3.31
CA TRP A 98 -18.87 -5.06 -2.31
C TRP A 98 -17.45 -5.59 -2.59
N PHE A 99 -17.32 -6.85 -3.00
CA PHE A 99 -16.03 -7.42 -3.39
C PHE A 99 -15.40 -6.66 -4.57
N ILE A 100 -16.18 -6.36 -5.62
CA ILE A 100 -15.71 -5.59 -6.78
C ILE A 100 -15.31 -4.18 -6.35
N LEU A 101 -16.12 -3.52 -5.51
CA LEU A 101 -15.80 -2.21 -4.95
C LEU A 101 -14.43 -2.22 -4.25
N MET A 102 -14.21 -3.19 -3.37
CA MET A 102 -12.94 -3.30 -2.64
C MET A 102 -11.76 -3.59 -3.56
N LEU A 103 -11.93 -4.42 -4.60
CA LEU A 103 -10.89 -4.64 -5.59
C LEU A 103 -10.52 -3.35 -6.34
N VAL A 104 -11.52 -2.57 -6.76
CA VAL A 104 -11.30 -1.30 -7.46
C VAL A 104 -10.58 -0.30 -6.57
N LEU A 105 -11.00 -0.16 -5.31
CA LEU A 105 -10.36 0.75 -4.35
C LEU A 105 -8.93 0.32 -4.02
N SER A 106 -8.68 -0.97 -3.78
CA SER A 106 -7.33 -1.47 -3.54
C SER A 106 -6.43 -1.31 -4.76
N ALA A 107 -6.95 -1.55 -5.97
CA ALA A 107 -6.19 -1.32 -7.21
C ALA A 107 -5.87 0.16 -7.41
N ALA A 108 -6.82 1.06 -7.13
CA ALA A 108 -6.58 2.50 -7.16
C ALA A 108 -5.49 2.92 -6.17
N GLY A 109 -5.51 2.39 -4.94
CA GLY A 109 -4.45 2.63 -3.96
C GLY A 109 -3.07 2.12 -4.41
N MET A 110 -2.99 0.97 -5.08
CA MET A 110 -1.69 0.46 -5.56
C MET A 110 -1.18 1.25 -6.75
N TYR A 111 -2.09 1.74 -7.59
CA TYR A 111 -1.75 2.64 -8.68
C TYR A 111 -1.24 3.98 -8.15
N ASP A 112 -1.91 4.54 -7.15
CA ASP A 112 -1.46 5.75 -6.46
C ASP A 112 -0.07 5.56 -5.83
N PHE A 113 0.16 4.44 -5.15
CA PHE A 113 1.48 4.10 -4.61
C PHE A 113 2.55 4.02 -5.71
N TYR A 114 2.23 3.41 -6.86
CA TYR A 114 3.13 3.40 -8.01
C TYR A 114 3.45 4.81 -8.54
N LEU A 115 2.47 5.72 -8.57
CA LEU A 115 2.68 7.10 -9.00
C LEU A 115 3.63 7.83 -8.04
N TRP A 116 3.46 7.64 -6.73
CA TRP A 116 4.40 8.14 -5.73
C TRP A 116 5.82 7.61 -5.97
N GLU A 117 6.00 6.29 -6.09
CA GLU A 117 7.34 5.72 -6.36
C GLU A 117 7.95 6.22 -7.66
N HIS A 118 7.14 6.38 -8.70
CA HIS A 118 7.59 6.87 -9.99
C HIS A 118 8.03 8.34 -9.90
N ASP A 119 7.25 9.20 -9.24
CA ASP A 119 7.61 10.61 -9.04
C ASP A 119 8.88 10.72 -8.20
N TYR A 120 8.98 9.99 -7.08
CA TYR A 120 10.22 9.94 -6.28
C TYR A 120 11.43 9.48 -7.10
N GLY A 121 11.23 8.50 -7.97
CA GLY A 121 12.31 7.92 -8.76
C GLY A 121 12.76 8.77 -9.95
N HIS A 122 11.92 9.64 -10.49
CA HIS A 122 12.16 10.30 -11.79
C HIS A 122 12.07 11.83 -11.77
N ASN A 123 11.42 12.41 -10.76
CA ASN A 123 11.32 13.86 -10.58
C ASN A 123 12.43 14.35 -9.65
N LEU A 124 13.67 14.23 -10.14
CA LEU A 124 14.88 14.47 -9.37
C LEU A 124 15.37 15.91 -9.52
N ASP A 125 15.82 16.53 -8.43
CA ASP A 125 16.38 17.88 -8.47
C ASP A 125 17.64 17.93 -9.38
N PRO A 126 17.64 18.73 -10.47
CA PRO A 126 18.80 18.88 -11.35
C PRO A 126 19.99 19.57 -10.66
N LYS A 127 19.84 20.09 -9.44
CA LYS A 127 20.90 20.68 -8.61
C LYS A 127 21.44 19.72 -7.55
N ALA A 128 21.00 18.46 -7.53
CA ALA A 128 21.50 17.45 -6.62
C ALA A 128 23.04 17.34 -6.67
N ILE A 129 23.63 17.08 -5.51
CA ILE A 129 25.09 16.98 -5.33
C ILE A 129 25.63 15.77 -6.10
N MET A 130 24.93 14.64 -6.02
CA MET A 130 25.26 13.43 -6.75
C MET A 130 24.34 13.28 -7.95
N LYS A 131 24.93 13.26 -9.15
CA LYS A 131 24.20 13.07 -10.41
C LYS A 131 24.68 11.80 -11.07
N PHE A 132 23.73 10.90 -11.32
CA PHE A 132 23.98 9.71 -12.11
C PHE A 132 23.26 9.85 -13.44
N THR A 133 23.96 9.50 -14.51
CA THR A 133 23.45 9.58 -15.87
C THR A 133 23.48 8.22 -16.52
N ASN A 134 22.49 7.95 -17.35
CA ASN A 134 22.51 6.81 -18.26
C ASN A 134 23.63 6.99 -19.32
N PRO A 135 24.00 5.93 -20.07
CA PRO A 135 25.02 6.02 -21.12
C PRO A 135 24.72 7.08 -22.21
N ASP A 136 23.46 7.45 -22.39
CA ASP A 136 22.99 8.48 -23.33
C ASP A 136 23.03 9.91 -22.76
N GLY A 137 23.47 10.08 -21.51
CA GLY A 137 23.56 11.37 -20.82
C GLY A 137 22.26 11.84 -20.14
N THR A 138 21.17 11.08 -20.24
CA THR A 138 19.92 11.39 -19.51
C THR A 138 20.06 11.12 -18.01
N GLN A 139 19.28 11.82 -17.18
CA GLN A 139 19.29 11.61 -15.73
C GLN A 139 18.77 10.20 -15.39
N MET A 140 19.54 9.44 -14.61
CA MET A 140 19.18 8.08 -14.20
C MET A 140 18.10 8.13 -13.12
N GLY A 141 17.03 7.36 -13.28
CA GLY A 141 15.96 7.25 -12.29
C GLY A 141 16.26 6.22 -11.20
N PHE A 142 15.75 6.45 -10.00
CA PHE A 142 15.99 5.63 -8.80
C PHE A 142 14.71 5.02 -8.24
N GLN A 143 13.71 4.75 -9.09
CA GLN A 143 12.42 4.25 -8.64
C GLN A 143 12.57 2.97 -7.79
N PRO A 144 12.12 3.00 -6.51
CA PRO A 144 12.01 1.83 -5.65
C PRO A 144 11.06 0.78 -6.24
N PRO A 145 11.16 -0.51 -5.84
CA PRO A 145 10.23 -1.52 -6.30
C PRO A 145 8.88 -1.37 -5.60
N LEU A 146 7.77 -1.39 -6.35
CA LEU A 146 6.43 -1.47 -5.77
C LEU A 146 6.25 -2.71 -4.87
N PHE A 147 6.86 -3.82 -5.31
CA PHE A 147 6.91 -5.08 -4.57
C PHE A 147 8.21 -5.82 -4.89
N GLY A 148 8.81 -6.41 -3.86
CA GLY A 148 10.01 -7.21 -4.02
C GLY A 148 11.28 -6.46 -3.63
N SER A 149 12.38 -6.76 -4.31
CA SER A 149 13.69 -6.17 -4.03
C SER A 149 14.35 -5.70 -5.33
N LYS A 150 15.04 -4.56 -5.29
CA LYS A 150 15.74 -3.99 -6.44
C LYS A 150 17.03 -3.33 -5.98
N ASP A 151 18.12 -3.60 -6.70
CA ASP A 151 19.37 -2.88 -6.52
C ASP A 151 19.29 -1.53 -7.25
N ILE A 152 19.66 -0.48 -6.55
CA ILE A 152 19.66 0.89 -7.05
C ILE A 152 21.05 1.44 -6.70
N LEU A 153 21.91 1.58 -7.70
CA LEU A 153 23.32 1.94 -7.52
C LEU A 153 24.02 0.98 -6.53
N ASN A 154 24.41 1.50 -5.36
CA ASN A 154 25.11 0.78 -4.30
C ASN A 154 24.21 0.37 -3.13
N PHE A 155 22.90 0.62 -3.20
CA PHE A 155 21.94 0.22 -2.17
C PHE A 155 20.91 -0.76 -2.70
N ARG A 156 20.32 -1.55 -1.81
CA ARG A 156 19.25 -2.49 -2.12
C ARG A 156 17.97 -2.06 -1.43
N ALA A 157 16.92 -1.83 -2.22
CA ALA A 157 15.61 -1.45 -1.72
C ALA A 157 14.68 -2.67 -1.68
N HIS A 158 13.96 -2.83 -0.58
CA HIS A 158 12.96 -3.87 -0.35
C HIS A 158 11.61 -3.22 -0.07
N SER A 159 10.55 -3.79 -0.64
CA SER A 159 9.19 -3.27 -0.53
C SER A 159 8.21 -4.43 -0.38
N TYR A 160 7.59 -4.55 0.81
CA TYR A 160 6.75 -5.69 1.14
C TYR A 160 5.50 -5.33 1.94
N PRO A 161 4.37 -6.01 1.64
CA PRO A 161 3.14 -5.88 2.42
C PRO A 161 3.37 -6.33 3.86
N GLN A 162 2.67 -5.68 4.78
CA GLN A 162 2.68 -6.01 6.20
C GLN A 162 1.32 -6.58 6.62
N LEU A 163 1.12 -6.78 7.92
CA LEU A 163 -0.10 -7.39 8.45
C LEU A 163 -1.37 -6.62 8.05
N GLY A 164 -1.33 -5.29 7.96
CA GLY A 164 -2.49 -4.50 7.50
C GLY A 164 -2.93 -4.88 6.08
N ALA A 165 -1.98 -5.05 5.16
CA ALA A 165 -2.26 -5.51 3.80
C ALA A 165 -2.80 -6.96 3.78
N LEU A 166 -2.28 -7.84 4.65
CA LEU A 166 -2.79 -9.20 4.78
C LEU A 166 -4.25 -9.22 5.26
N PHE A 167 -4.59 -8.43 6.29
CA PHE A 167 -5.96 -8.30 6.79
C PHE A 167 -6.92 -7.75 5.73
N LEU A 168 -6.50 -6.72 4.98
CA LEU A 168 -7.24 -6.20 3.85
C LEU A 168 -7.50 -7.29 2.79
N GLY A 169 -6.45 -8.00 2.37
CA GLY A 169 -6.54 -9.07 1.37
C GLY A 169 -7.44 -10.22 1.81
N LEU A 170 -7.35 -10.65 3.07
CA LEU A 170 -8.23 -11.68 3.64
C LEU A 170 -9.68 -11.20 3.75
N GLY A 171 -9.91 -9.92 4.08
CA GLY A 171 -11.24 -9.31 4.05
C GLY A 171 -11.88 -9.39 2.66
N ILE A 172 -11.12 -9.02 1.64
CA ILE A 172 -11.56 -9.09 0.23
C ILE A 172 -11.84 -10.54 -0.18
N ALA A 173 -10.91 -11.46 0.09
CA ALA A 173 -11.05 -12.88 -0.25
C ALA A 173 -12.28 -13.53 0.42
N THR A 174 -12.50 -13.25 1.71
CA THR A 174 -13.68 -13.75 2.43
C THR A 174 -14.99 -13.13 1.93
N GLY A 175 -14.95 -11.92 1.36
CA GLY A 175 -16.07 -11.30 0.65
C GLY A 175 -16.49 -12.10 -0.59
N PHE A 176 -15.50 -12.52 -1.39
CA PHE A 176 -15.73 -13.38 -2.56
C PHE A 176 -16.26 -14.76 -2.17
N ILE A 177 -15.68 -15.37 -1.13
CA ILE A 177 -16.18 -16.65 -0.59
C ILE A 177 -17.63 -16.52 -0.14
N ALA A 178 -17.99 -15.41 0.53
CA ALA A 178 -19.38 -15.15 0.95
C ALA A 178 -20.32 -15.09 -0.26
N TYR A 179 -19.92 -14.47 -1.37
CA TYR A 179 -20.69 -14.49 -2.62
C TYR A 179 -20.89 -15.92 -3.15
N ILE A 180 -19.83 -16.73 -3.24
CA ILE A 180 -19.92 -18.12 -3.73
C ILE A 180 -20.90 -18.94 -2.88
N VAL A 181 -20.76 -18.87 -1.56
CA VAL A 181 -21.63 -19.58 -0.60
C VAL A 181 -23.07 -19.09 -0.72
N GLY A 182 -23.29 -17.77 -0.73
CA GLY A 182 -24.62 -17.18 -0.88
C GLY A 182 -25.31 -17.57 -2.19
N LYS A 183 -24.57 -17.59 -3.30
CA LYS A 183 -25.09 -18.03 -4.61
C LYS A 183 -25.49 -19.50 -4.61
N LYS A 184 -24.68 -20.37 -3.98
CA LYS A 184 -24.96 -21.80 -3.85
C LYS A 184 -26.22 -22.07 -3.01
N ASN A 185 -26.37 -21.38 -1.89
CA ASN A 185 -27.54 -21.53 -1.01
C ASN A 185 -28.83 -21.07 -1.70
N ASN A 186 -28.79 -19.95 -2.44
CA ASN A 186 -29.96 -19.49 -3.19
C ASN A 186 -30.38 -20.44 -4.33
N ARG A 187 -29.41 -21.12 -4.97
CA ARG A 187 -29.74 -22.15 -5.97
C ARG A 187 -30.45 -23.36 -5.36
N LYS A 188 -30.03 -23.82 -4.17
CA LYS A 188 -30.68 -24.92 -3.46
C LYS A 188 -32.14 -24.60 -3.11
N LEU A 189 -32.40 -23.40 -2.61
CA LEU A 189 -33.75 -22.92 -2.28
C LEU A 189 -34.70 -22.86 -3.49
N LYS A 190 -34.19 -22.77 -4.72
CA LYS A 190 -35.01 -22.78 -5.94
C LYS A 190 -35.33 -24.19 -6.46
N ILE A 191 -34.64 -25.21 -5.97
CA ILE A 191 -34.77 -26.61 -6.41
C ILE A 191 -35.68 -27.41 -5.46
N MET A 192 -35.83 -26.93 -4.21
CA MET A 192 -36.82 -27.41 -3.23
C MET A 192 -38.17 -26.73 -3.46
#